data_AF-A0A0F7W6G9-F1
#
_entry.id   AF-A0A0F7W6G9-F1
#
_cell.length_a   1.000
_cell.length_b   1.000
_cell.length_c   1.000
_cell.angle_alpha   90.00
_cell.angle_beta   90.00
_cell.angle_gamma   90.00
#
_symmetry.space_group_name_H-M   'P 1'
#
loop_
_entity.id
_entity.type
_entity.pdbx_description
1 polymer ?
#
loop_
_entity_poly.entity_id
_entity_poly.type
_entity_poly.pdbx_seq_one_letter_code
_entity_poly.pdbx_strand_id
1 'polypeptide(L)'
;MTLKRHRGLTEQAADAAVDQACRMLRLPTIRAQFPDLAEAAARDQMSYRGFLAELLMAECDDRARRRSERRIKAAQFPREKSLRTFGPQGR
;
A
#
# COMPACT_ATOMS: atom_id res chain seq x y z
N MET A 1 24.22 -10.50 -11.79
CA MET A 1 22.95 -10.52 -12.54
C MET A 1 22.93 -9.34 -13.49
N THR A 2 23.16 -9.56 -14.78
CA THR A 2 23.11 -8.53 -15.81
C THR A 2 21.65 -8.20 -16.08
N LEU A 3 21.22 -6.97 -15.75
CA LEU A 3 19.91 -6.46 -16.16
C LEU A 3 19.86 -6.47 -17.69
N LYS A 4 19.13 -7.42 -18.26
CA LYS A 4 18.82 -7.45 -19.70
C LYS A 4 18.02 -6.17 -19.97
N ARG A 5 18.69 -5.13 -20.49
CA ARG A 5 17.98 -3.93 -20.95
C ARG A 5 17.00 -4.39 -22.01
N HIS A 6 15.71 -4.37 -21.69
CA HIS A 6 14.62 -4.65 -22.62
C HIS A 6 14.54 -3.49 -23.63
N ARG A 7 15.51 -3.44 -24.54
CA ARG A 7 15.57 -2.46 -25.62
C ARG A 7 14.40 -2.80 -26.56
N GLY A 8 13.33 -2.00 -26.51
CA GLY A 8 12.12 -2.20 -27.32
C GLY A 8 10.84 -2.51 -26.53
N LEU A 9 10.82 -2.37 -25.21
CA LEU A 9 9.56 -2.45 -24.47
C LEU A 9 8.71 -1.21 -24.78
N THR A 10 7.55 -1.41 -25.41
CA THR A 10 6.55 -0.34 -25.56
C THR A 10 5.99 0.01 -24.18
N GLU A 11 5.45 1.21 -23.99
CA GLU A 11 4.81 1.61 -22.73
C GLU A 11 3.70 0.64 -22.34
N GLN A 12 2.86 0.23 -23.30
CA GLN A 12 1.83 -0.78 -23.09
C GLN A 12 2.40 -2.13 -22.60
N ALA A 13 3.56 -2.56 -23.12
CA ALA A 13 4.21 -3.79 -22.65
C ALA A 13 4.84 -3.60 -21.26
N ALA A 14 5.31 -2.40 -20.93
CA ALA A 14 5.78 -2.05 -19.59
C ALA A 14 4.63 -2.10 -18.58
N ASP A 15 3.48 -1.51 -18.89
CA ASP A 15 2.30 -1.51 -18.03
C ASP A 15 1.79 -2.92 -17.75
N ALA A 16 1.70 -3.75 -18.79
CA ALA A 16 1.32 -5.16 -18.65
C ALA A 16 2.32 -5.93 -17.77
N ALA A 17 3.62 -5.68 -17.93
CA ALA A 17 4.65 -6.30 -17.10
C ALA A 17 4.56 -5.84 -15.63
N VAL A 18 4.26 -4.56 -15.39
CA VAL A 18 4.05 -4.02 -14.04
C VAL A 18 2.82 -4.65 -13.40
N ASP A 19 1.68 -4.74 -14.10
CA ASP A 19 0.46 -5.39 -13.58
C ASP A 19 0.72 -6.86 -13.21
N GLN A 20 1.36 -7.61 -14.10
CA GLN A 20 1.71 -9.01 -13.86
C GLN A 20 2.66 -9.15 -12.66
N ALA A 21 3.71 -8.34 -12.58
CA ALA A 21 4.64 -8.35 -11.46
C ALA A 21 3.94 -8.02 -10.13
N CYS A 22 3.04 -7.04 -10.13
CA CYS A 22 2.26 -6.69 -8.93
C CYS A 22 1.33 -7.83 -8.49
N ARG A 23 0.75 -8.60 -9.42
CA ARG A 23 -0.01 -9.81 -9.07
C ARG A 23 0.87 -10.87 -8.41
N MET A 24 2.04 -11.16 -8.99
CA MET A 24 2.98 -12.15 -8.48
C MET A 24 3.53 -11.80 -7.09
N LEU A 25 3.89 -10.53 -6.90
CA LEU A 25 4.44 -10.01 -5.65
C LEU A 25 3.35 -9.61 -4.63
N ARG A 26 2.08 -9.74 -5.02
CA ARG A 26 0.90 -9.38 -4.23
C ARG A 26 0.98 -7.93 -3.74
N LEU A 27 1.25 -6.98 -4.66
CA LEU A 27 1.33 -5.54 -4.42
C LEU A 27 0.03 -4.84 -4.87
N PRO A 28 -1.09 -5.00 -4.14
CA PRO A 28 -2.39 -4.52 -4.61
C PRO A 28 -2.51 -3.00 -4.68
N THR A 29 -1.78 -2.26 -3.84
CA THR A 29 -1.88 -0.80 -3.78
C THR A 29 -1.10 -0.20 -4.95
N ILE A 30 0.12 -0.67 -5.20
CA ILE A 30 0.89 -0.27 -6.40
C ILE A 30 0.12 -0.61 -7.68
N ARG A 31 -0.45 -1.83 -7.79
CA ARG A 31 -1.22 -2.22 -8.97
C ARG A 31 -2.38 -1.27 -9.27
N ALA A 32 -3.05 -0.78 -8.22
CA ALA A 32 -4.20 0.10 -8.37
C ALA A 32 -3.81 1.54 -8.69
N GLN A 33 -2.67 2.02 -8.19
CA GLN A 33 -2.29 3.43 -8.26
C GLN A 33 -1.21 3.74 -9.31
N PHE A 34 -0.47 2.73 -9.79
CA PHE A 34 0.63 2.91 -10.73
C PHE A 34 0.26 3.71 -12.00
N PRO A 35 -0.87 3.46 -12.69
CA PRO A 35 -1.19 4.20 -13.92
C PRO A 35 -1.30 5.71 -13.66
N ASP A 36 -2.11 6.09 -12.66
CA ASP A 36 -2.34 7.50 -12.33
C ASP A 36 -1.06 8.19 -11.80
N LEU A 37 -0.28 7.48 -10.98
CA LEU A 37 1.01 7.99 -10.48
C LEU A 37 2.06 8.12 -11.58
N ALA A 38 2.06 7.24 -12.58
CA ALA A 38 2.99 7.33 -13.71
C ALA A 38 2.66 8.55 -14.57
N GLU A 39 1.37 8.81 -14.84
CA GLU A 39 0.93 10.01 -15.54
C GLU A 39 1.26 11.29 -14.74
N ALA A 40 1.00 11.29 -13.43
CA ALA A 40 1.33 12.41 -12.56
C ALA A 40 2.84 12.67 -12.53
N ALA A 41 3.66 11.62 -12.37
CA ALA A 41 5.11 11.72 -12.39
C ALA A 41 5.65 12.30 -13.70
N ALA A 42 5.06 11.92 -14.84
CA ALA A 42 5.42 12.48 -16.13
C ALA A 42 5.06 13.97 -16.25
N ARG A 43 3.86 14.36 -15.79
CA ARG A 43 3.41 15.77 -15.78
C ARG A 43 4.27 16.64 -14.85
N ASP A 44 4.56 16.15 -13.66
CA ASP A 44 5.24 16.90 -12.60
C ASP A 44 6.78 16.80 -12.67
N GLN A 45 7.31 16.15 -13.73
CA GLN A 45 8.74 15.91 -13.93
C GLN A 45 9.39 15.23 -12.72
N MET A 46 8.65 14.32 -12.09
CA MET A 46 9.11 13.62 -10.91
C MET A 46 10.32 12.75 -11.25
N SER A 47 11.34 12.79 -10.39
CA SER A 47 12.50 11.91 -10.59
C SER A 47 12.09 10.43 -10.49
N TYR A 48 12.76 9.56 -11.26
CA TYR A 48 12.53 8.11 -11.19
C TYR A 48 12.63 7.54 -9.77
N ARG A 49 13.55 8.08 -8.96
CA ARG A 49 13.73 7.67 -7.56
C ARG A 49 12.55 8.12 -6.68
N GLY A 50 12.03 9.32 -6.91
CA GLY A 50 10.86 9.85 -6.21
C GLY A 50 9.61 9.04 -6.52
N PHE A 51 9.35 8.79 -7.80
CA PHE A 51 8.23 7.98 -8.26
C PHE A 51 8.22 6.58 -7.64
N LEU A 52 9.39 5.90 -7.67
CA LEU A 52 9.52 4.58 -7.05
C LEU A 52 9.31 4.62 -5.53
N ALA A 53 9.83 5.65 -4.85
CA ALA A 53 9.66 5.80 -3.41
C ALA A 53 8.19 6.00 -3.04
N GLU A 54 7.46 6.83 -3.77
CA GLU A 54 6.05 7.12 -3.51
C GLU A 54 5.18 5.85 -3.64
N LEU A 55 5.37 5.08 -4.72
CA LEU A 55 4.68 3.80 -4.91
C LEU A 55 4.95 2.81 -3.77
N LEU A 56 6.22 2.67 -3.37
CA LEU A 56 6.60 1.74 -2.30
C LEU A 56 6.08 2.19 -0.93
N MET A 57 6.11 3.49 -0.65
CA MET A 57 5.57 4.05 0.60
C MET A 57 4.05 3.85 0.67
N ALA A 58 3.31 4.13 -0.40
CA ALA A 58 1.87 3.91 -0.47
C ALA A 58 1.50 2.44 -0.17
N GLU A 59 2.25 1.49 -0.74
CA GLU A 59 2.05 0.06 -0.46
C GLU A 59 2.37 -0.32 0.99
N CYS A 60 3.43 0.24 1.58
CA CYS A 60 3.81 -0.01 2.96
C CYS A 60 2.76 0.51 3.94
N ASP A 61 2.27 1.74 3.72
CA ASP A 61 1.28 2.39 4.56
C ASP A 61 -0.05 1.63 4.54
N ASP A 62 -0.52 1.24 3.35
CA ASP A 62 -1.75 0.45 3.22
C ASP A 62 -1.62 -0.93 3.89
N ARG A 63 -0.45 -1.57 3.82
CA ARG A 63 -0.19 -2.82 4.55
C ARG A 63 -0.18 -2.63 6.06
N ALA A 64 0.45 -1.56 6.54
CA ALA A 64 0.49 -1.23 7.96
C ALA A 64 -0.93 -0.99 8.49
N ARG A 65 -1.74 -0.22 7.74
CA ARG A 65 -3.15 0.04 8.05
C ARG A 65 -3.97 -1.24 8.10
N ARG A 66 -3.94 -2.09 7.05
CA ARG A 66 -4.66 -3.39 7.02
C ARG A 66 -4.21 -4.31 8.15
N ARG A 67 -2.91 -4.33 8.49
CA ARG A 67 -2.39 -5.12 9.62
C ARG A 67 -2.94 -4.62 10.95
N SER A 68 -2.99 -3.31 11.14
CA SER A 68 -3.57 -2.68 12.33
C SER A 68 -5.06 -3.02 12.47
N GLU A 69 -5.85 -2.80 11.42
CA GLU A 69 -7.29 -3.12 11.39
C GLU A 69 -7.57 -4.60 11.71
N ARG A 70 -6.78 -5.52 11.14
CA ARG A 70 -6.91 -6.96 11.43
C ARG A 70 -6.59 -7.28 12.89
N ARG A 71 -5.57 -6.64 13.48
CA ARG A 71 -5.23 -6.81 14.91
C ARG A 71 -6.33 -6.29 15.81
N ILE A 72 -6.91 -5.12 15.51
CA ILE A 72 -8.03 -4.55 16.27
C ILE A 72 -9.25 -5.49 16.22
N LYS A 73 -9.61 -5.98 15.03
CA LYS A 73 -10.73 -6.94 14.87
C LYS A 73 -10.46 -8.27 15.59
N ALA A 74 -9.24 -8.77 15.53
CA ALA A 74 -8.85 -10.02 16.17
C ALA A 74 -8.77 -9.92 17.70
N ALA A 75 -8.46 -8.74 18.24
CA ALA A 75 -8.31 -8.54 19.67
C ALA A 75 -9.63 -8.65 20.47
N GLN A 76 -10.79 -8.71 19.79
CA GLN A 76 -12.13 -8.83 20.39
C GLN A 76 -12.28 -7.96 21.65
N PHE A 77 -11.79 -6.71 21.58
CA PHE A 77 -11.79 -5.83 22.74
C PHE A 77 -13.21 -5.78 23.31
N PRO A 78 -13.39 -6.06 24.61
CA PRO A 78 -14.68 -5.90 25.25
C PRO A 78 -15.16 -4.49 24.93
N ARG A 79 -16.35 -4.33 24.34
CA ARG A 79 -16.95 -3.00 24.12
C ARG A 79 -16.85 -2.25 25.43
N GLU A 80 -16.32 -1.03 25.38
CA GLU A 80 -16.10 -0.20 26.57
C GLU A 80 -17.30 -0.32 27.51
N LYS A 81 -17.12 -1.04 28.62
CA LYS A 81 -17.91 -0.75 29.81
C LYS A 81 -17.47 0.65 30.17
N SER A 82 -18.28 1.66 29.78
CA SER A 82 -17.99 3.05 30.11
C SER A 82 -17.62 3.11 31.59
N LEU A 83 -16.58 3.85 31.95
CA LEU A 83 -16.10 4.00 33.33
C LEU A 83 -17.18 4.49 34.33
N ARG A 84 -18.39 4.81 33.85
CA ARG A 84 -19.59 5.09 34.65
C ARG A 84 -20.11 3.91 35.47
N THR A 85 -19.60 2.69 35.28
CA THR A 85 -19.98 1.52 36.12
C THR A 85 -19.11 1.34 37.37
N PHE A 86 -18.07 2.15 37.58
CA PHE A 86 -17.34 2.17 38.85
C PHE A 86 -18.09 3.02 39.89
N GLY A 87 -19.29 2.55 40.28
CA GLY A 87 -19.94 3.02 41.50
C GLY A 87 -19.18 2.48 42.72
N PRO A 88 -19.07 3.26 43.82
CA PRO A 88 -18.40 2.80 45.04
C PRO A 88 -19.15 1.59 45.60
N GLN A 89 -18.49 0.43 45.56
CA GLN A 89 -18.97 -0.79 46.21
C GLN A 89 -18.55 -0.75 47.68
N GLY A 90 -19.54 -0.62 48.56
CA GLY A 90 -19.49 -1.15 49.92
C GLY A 90 -18.88 -0.26 51.00
N ARG A 91 -19.59 -0.21 52.13
CA ARG A 91 -19.21 0.37 53.43
C ARG A 91 -17.97 -0.29 54.01
#